data_AF-A0A5Q4C2E6-F1
#
_entry.id   AF-A0A5Q4C2E6-F1
#
_cell.length_a   1.000
_cell.length_b   1.000
_cell.length_c   1.000
_cell.angle_alpha   90.00
_cell.angle_beta   90.00
_cell.angle_gamma   90.00
#
_symmetry.space_group_name_H-M   'P 1'
#
loop_
_entity.id
_entity.type
_entity.pdbx_description
1 polymer ?
#
loop_
_entity_poly.entity_id
_entity_poly.type
_entity_poly.pdbx_seq_one_letter_code
_entity_poly.pdbx_strand_id
1 'polypeptide(L)'
;MKSAPGLTPFFCCSQLYEELMREDERQMADNSWVEYAAFPQGKELTEGEVKGPRPDEAKIRRYPMVWVNPATGRKCFQVQSNAARKLFIRRSPGDEVRVVDDLVGVRRILLDIQLRILKPEYILIPPEEEGDLLLWDNWATMHSRVDYPARYGPKLCHQAGTNAKTVPVGPAAAPVF
;
A
#
# COMPACT_ATOMS: atom_id res chain seq x y z
N MET A 1 2.43 4.97 21.13
CA MET A 1 1.35 5.96 20.92
C MET A 1 0.09 5.44 21.60
N LYS A 2 -0.74 6.33 22.16
CA LYS A 2 -2.12 6.00 22.58
C LYS A 2 -3.06 6.77 21.66
N SER A 3 -4.16 6.16 21.22
CA SER A 3 -5.20 6.83 20.42
C SER A 3 -6.58 6.45 20.94
N ALA A 4 -7.59 7.28 20.65
CA ALA A 4 -8.98 6.89 20.83
C ALA A 4 -9.34 5.75 19.85
N PRO A 5 -10.31 4.87 20.21
CA PRO A 5 -10.77 3.82 19.31
C PRO A 5 -11.46 4.41 18.08
N GLY A 6 -11.37 3.70 16.96
CA GLY A 6 -12.08 4.06 15.74
C GLY A 6 -11.52 5.22 14.92
N LEU A 7 -10.43 5.87 15.33
CA LEU A 7 -9.76 6.91 14.55
C LEU A 7 -9.01 6.34 13.34
N THR A 8 -8.72 7.21 12.36
CA THR A 8 -8.05 6.88 11.10
C THR A 8 -6.59 7.36 11.12
N PRO A 9 -5.61 6.49 11.38
CA PRO A 9 -4.20 6.83 11.28
C PRO A 9 -3.76 6.92 9.82
N PHE A 10 -2.89 7.88 9.53
CA PHE A 10 -2.25 8.10 8.23
C PHE A 10 -0.73 8.08 8.37
N PHE A 11 -0.04 7.63 7.33
CA PHE A 11 1.39 7.88 7.15
C PHE A 11 1.72 8.36 5.73
N CYS A 12 2.85 9.06 5.61
CA CYS A 12 3.33 9.66 4.38
C CYS A 12 4.22 8.68 3.59
N CYS A 13 3.77 8.26 2.41
CA CYS A 13 4.49 7.30 1.56
C CYS A 13 5.76 7.89 0.93
N SER A 14 5.80 9.21 0.72
CA SER A 14 7.03 9.89 0.27
C SER A 14 8.05 10.00 1.38
N GLN A 15 7.64 10.23 2.63
CA GLN A 15 8.55 10.18 3.77
C GLN A 15 9.17 8.78 3.93
N LEU A 16 8.36 7.72 3.83
CA LEU A 16 8.86 6.35 3.85
C LEU A 16 9.96 6.15 2.79
N TYR A 17 9.71 6.59 1.56
CA TYR A 17 10.65 6.44 0.45
C TYR A 17 11.92 7.30 0.59
N GLU A 18 11.75 8.60 0.83
CA GLU A 18 12.84 9.59 0.77
C GLU A 18 13.74 9.52 2.00
N GLU A 19 13.16 9.32 3.19
CA GLU A 19 13.88 9.45 4.46
C GLU A 19 14.20 8.09 5.12
N LEU A 20 13.32 7.10 4.99
CA LEU A 20 13.40 5.87 5.80
C LEU A 20 13.87 4.63 5.02
N MET A 21 13.66 4.58 3.71
CA MET A 21 14.21 3.52 2.86
C MET A 21 15.73 3.67 2.72
N ARG A 22 16.42 2.54 2.57
CA ARG A 22 17.84 2.52 2.22
C ARG A 22 18.01 2.73 0.72
N GLU A 23 19.21 3.13 0.29
CA GLU A 23 19.49 3.40 -1.12
C GLU A 23 19.28 2.16 -2.01
N ASP A 24 19.72 0.99 -1.55
CA ASP A 24 19.53 -0.27 -2.27
C ASP A 24 18.05 -0.65 -2.41
N GLU A 25 17.23 -0.28 -1.42
CA GLU A 25 15.78 -0.51 -1.45
C GLU A 25 15.06 0.47 -2.37
N ARG A 26 15.48 1.74 -2.38
CA ARG A 26 14.97 2.74 -3.34
C ARG A 26 15.27 2.32 -4.76
N GLN A 27 16.53 1.94 -5.04
CA GLN A 27 16.94 1.44 -6.34
C GLN A 27 16.10 0.22 -6.77
N MET A 28 15.88 -0.73 -5.87
CA MET A 28 15.03 -1.88 -6.14
C MET A 28 13.57 -1.47 -6.41
N ALA A 29 12.97 -0.67 -5.53
CA ALA A 29 11.56 -0.31 -5.62
C ALA A 29 11.24 0.57 -6.85
N ASP A 30 12.17 1.44 -7.26
CA ASP A 30 12.05 2.27 -8.46
C ASP A 30 11.92 1.45 -9.75
N ASN A 31 12.46 0.22 -9.74
CA ASN A 31 12.50 -0.67 -10.91
C ASN A 31 11.55 -1.87 -10.81
N SER A 32 10.85 -2.00 -9.70
CA SER A 32 10.04 -3.18 -9.35
C SER A 32 8.53 -2.87 -9.38
N TRP A 33 7.72 -3.91 -9.49
CA TRP A 33 6.26 -3.78 -9.48
C TRP A 33 5.60 -4.86 -8.62
N VAL A 34 4.37 -4.56 -8.21
CA VAL A 34 3.52 -5.42 -7.38
C VAL A 34 2.30 -5.83 -8.18
N GLU A 35 1.87 -7.07 -7.97
CA GLU A 35 0.61 -7.60 -8.48
C GLU A 35 -0.40 -7.77 -7.34
N TYR A 36 -1.63 -7.34 -7.62
CA TYR A 36 -2.80 -7.50 -6.78
C TYR A 36 -3.82 -8.39 -7.48
N ALA A 37 -4.48 -9.26 -6.71
CA ALA A 37 -5.63 -10.02 -7.18
C ALA A 37 -6.75 -9.94 -6.14
N ALA A 38 -7.99 -9.94 -6.60
CA ALA A 38 -9.15 -9.95 -5.73
C ALA A 38 -9.29 -11.33 -5.06
N PHE A 39 -8.68 -11.49 -3.88
CA PHE A 39 -8.91 -12.65 -3.01
C PHE A 39 -10.01 -12.36 -1.98
N PRO A 40 -10.69 -13.39 -1.45
CA PRO A 40 -11.60 -13.21 -0.32
C PRO A 40 -10.85 -12.55 0.85
N GLN A 41 -11.33 -11.39 1.27
CA GLN A 41 -10.71 -10.58 2.31
C GLN A 41 -10.64 -11.35 3.65
N GLY A 42 -9.53 -11.23 4.38
CA GLY A 42 -9.46 -11.59 5.80
C GLY A 42 -8.86 -12.96 6.16
N LYS A 43 -8.32 -13.72 5.20
CA LYS A 43 -7.47 -14.88 5.48
C LYS A 43 -6.26 -14.87 4.56
N GLU A 44 -5.05 -14.89 5.11
CA GLU A 44 -3.82 -15.13 4.33
C GLU A 44 -3.79 -16.59 3.91
N LEU A 45 -4.54 -16.91 2.86
CA LEU A 45 -4.61 -18.25 2.28
C LEU A 45 -3.63 -18.35 1.12
N THR A 46 -2.89 -19.45 1.05
CA THR A 46 -2.16 -19.81 -0.17
C THR A 46 -3.14 -20.12 -1.30
N GLU A 47 -2.69 -20.09 -2.57
CA GLU A 47 -3.56 -20.34 -3.72
C GLU A 47 -4.31 -21.69 -3.63
N GLY A 48 -3.70 -22.71 -3.03
CA GLY A 48 -4.34 -24.02 -2.82
C GLY A 48 -5.40 -24.05 -1.70
N GLU A 49 -5.37 -23.06 -0.80
CA GLU A 49 -6.28 -22.96 0.35
C GLU A 49 -7.47 -22.04 0.09
N VAL A 50 -7.41 -21.21 -0.96
CA VAL A 50 -8.52 -20.36 -1.38
C VAL A 50 -9.69 -21.23 -1.86
N LYS A 51 -10.69 -21.39 -0.99
CA LYS A 51 -11.97 -22.02 -1.36
C LYS A 51 -12.78 -21.04 -2.22
N GLY A 52 -12.85 -21.31 -3.51
CA GLY A 52 -13.62 -20.49 -4.47
C GLY A 52 -13.03 -20.53 -5.88
N PRO A 53 -13.66 -19.87 -6.86
CA PRO A 53 -13.08 -19.70 -8.18
C PRO A 53 -11.77 -18.92 -8.06
N ARG A 54 -10.78 -19.30 -8.88
CA ARG A 54 -9.52 -18.54 -9.00
C ARG A 54 -9.82 -17.08 -9.35
N PRO A 55 -8.97 -16.13 -8.95
CA PRO A 55 -9.14 -14.75 -9.39
C PRO A 55 -9.25 -14.71 -10.91
N ASP A 56 -10.32 -14.10 -11.39
CA ASP A 56 -10.47 -13.75 -12.81
C ASP A 56 -9.22 -12.99 -13.25
N GLU A 57 -8.52 -13.49 -14.27
CA GLU A 57 -7.28 -12.87 -14.76
C GLU A 57 -7.49 -11.41 -15.16
N ALA A 58 -8.70 -11.06 -15.62
CA ALA A 58 -9.07 -9.68 -15.95
C ALA A 58 -9.09 -8.73 -14.74
N LYS A 59 -9.13 -9.27 -13.52
CA LYS A 59 -9.10 -8.51 -12.25
C LYS A 59 -7.72 -8.43 -11.63
N ILE A 60 -6.72 -9.09 -12.22
CA ILE A 60 -5.33 -8.95 -11.80
C ILE A 60 -4.86 -7.56 -12.21
N ARG A 61 -4.27 -6.83 -11.26
CA ARG A 61 -3.73 -5.48 -11.50
C ARG A 61 -2.27 -5.45 -11.12
N ARG A 62 -1.45 -4.80 -11.94
CA ARG A 62 -0.03 -4.57 -11.68
C ARG A 62 0.24 -3.09 -11.61
N TYR A 63 1.03 -2.68 -10.62
CA TYR A 63 1.42 -1.30 -10.43
C TYR A 63 2.90 -1.20 -10.04
N PRO A 64 3.60 -0.12 -10.43
CA PRO A 64 4.90 0.20 -9.87
C PRO A 64 4.87 0.18 -8.33
N MET A 65 5.95 -0.26 -7.69
CA MET A 65 6.06 -0.17 -6.23
C MET A 65 6.23 1.27 -5.75
N VAL A 66 6.84 2.12 -6.58
CA VAL A 66 7.00 3.56 -6.33
C VAL A 66 6.15 4.33 -7.31
N TRP A 67 5.28 5.21 -6.81
CA TRP A 67 4.47 6.10 -7.63
C TRP A 67 5.08 7.50 -7.62
N VAL A 68 5.16 8.13 -8.78
CA VAL A 68 5.52 9.56 -8.90
C VAL A 68 4.23 10.36 -8.82
N ASN A 69 4.09 11.16 -7.76
CA ASN A 69 2.92 12.00 -7.58
C ASN A 69 2.87 13.08 -8.67
N PRO A 70 1.81 13.16 -9.49
CA PRO A 70 1.77 14.05 -10.65
C PRO A 70 1.70 15.54 -10.28
N ALA A 71 1.22 15.88 -9.07
CA ALA A 71 1.11 17.26 -8.62
C ALA A 71 2.41 17.78 -7.99
N THR A 72 3.18 16.91 -7.33
CA THR A 72 4.37 17.30 -6.56
C THR A 72 5.69 16.78 -7.12
N GLY A 73 5.66 15.80 -8.02
CA GLY A 73 6.85 15.11 -8.53
C GLY A 73 7.52 14.17 -7.52
N ARG A 74 7.01 14.09 -6.28
CA ARG A 74 7.61 13.27 -5.22
C ARG A 74 7.39 11.78 -5.46
N LYS A 75 8.38 10.98 -5.09
CA LYS A 75 8.33 9.51 -5.15
C LYS A 75 7.68 8.97 -3.88
N CYS A 76 6.70 8.11 -4.03
CA CYS A 76 5.92 7.53 -2.93
C CYS A 76 5.99 6.00 -3.00
N PHE A 77 6.48 5.33 -1.95
CA PHE A 77 6.41 3.87 -1.87
C PHE A 77 4.96 3.44 -1.63
N GLN A 78 4.27 3.02 -2.70
CA GLN A 78 2.82 2.80 -2.73
C GLN A 78 2.50 1.31 -2.94
N VAL A 79 2.69 0.52 -1.89
CA VAL A 79 2.36 -0.91 -1.87
C VAL A 79 1.46 -1.27 -0.69
N GLN A 80 0.25 -1.76 -0.95
CA GLN A 80 -0.63 -2.29 0.10
C GLN A 80 -0.21 -3.72 0.45
N SER A 81 0.58 -3.87 1.51
CA SER A 81 1.18 -5.15 1.88
C SER A 81 0.17 -6.24 2.16
N ASN A 82 -0.97 -5.93 2.76
CA ASN A 82 -2.06 -6.88 3.02
C ASN A 82 -2.73 -7.42 1.75
N ALA A 83 -2.66 -6.71 0.63
CA ALA A 83 -3.31 -7.07 -0.63
C ALA A 83 -2.32 -7.57 -1.70
N ALA A 84 -1.02 -7.33 -1.53
CA ALA A 84 0.00 -7.75 -2.48
C ALA A 84 0.04 -9.29 -2.61
N ARG A 85 -0.10 -9.78 -3.84
CA ARG A 85 -0.04 -11.21 -4.19
C ARG A 85 1.35 -11.63 -4.62
N LYS A 86 1.96 -10.89 -5.55
CA LYS A 86 3.31 -11.17 -6.08
C LYS A 86 4.13 -9.89 -6.17
N LEU A 87 5.44 -10.03 -6.04
CA LEU A 87 6.41 -8.97 -6.32
C LEU A 87 7.30 -9.39 -7.49
N PHE A 88 7.62 -8.43 -8.33
CA PHE A 88 8.52 -8.58 -9.47
C PHE A 88 9.69 -7.64 -9.25
N ILE A 89 10.81 -8.22 -8.81
CA ILE A 89 11.92 -7.49 -8.22
C ILE A 89 13.11 -7.45 -9.17
N ARG A 90 13.65 -6.26 -9.40
CA ARG A 90 14.91 -6.02 -10.12
C ARG A 90 15.56 -4.71 -9.66
N ARG A 91 16.84 -4.47 -9.94
CA ARG A 91 17.56 -3.25 -9.52
C ARG A 91 17.80 -2.26 -10.66
N SER A 92 17.70 -2.71 -11.91
CA SER A 92 17.78 -1.87 -13.10
C SER A 92 16.78 -2.31 -14.17
N PRO A 93 16.49 -1.46 -15.18
CA PRO A 93 15.61 -1.85 -16.28
C PRO A 93 16.12 -3.03 -17.11
N GLY A 94 17.44 -3.29 -17.11
CA GLY A 94 18.08 -4.37 -17.87
C GLY A 94 18.28 -5.66 -17.08
N ASP A 95 18.03 -5.66 -15.77
CA ASP A 95 18.20 -6.83 -14.92
C ASP A 95 17.08 -7.87 -15.17
N GLU A 96 17.42 -9.14 -14.98
CA GLU A 96 16.43 -10.21 -14.88
C GLU A 96 15.47 -9.98 -13.70
N VAL A 97 14.19 -10.30 -13.93
CA VAL A 97 13.13 -10.11 -12.95
C VAL A 97 13.08 -11.32 -12.03
N ARG A 98 13.33 -11.10 -10.73
CA ARG A 98 13.05 -12.09 -9.70
C ARG A 98 11.58 -12.00 -9.30
N VAL A 99 10.82 -13.06 -9.56
CA VAL A 99 9.44 -13.19 -9.09
C VAL A 99 9.43 -13.73 -7.66
N VAL A 100 8.69 -13.06 -6.77
CA VAL A 100 8.39 -13.53 -5.41
C VAL A 100 6.89 -13.72 -5.31
N ASP A 101 6.43 -14.96 -5.24
CA ASP A 101 5.01 -15.31 -5.24
C ASP A 101 4.56 -16.19 -4.07
N ASP A 102 5.46 -16.46 -3.13
CA ASP A 102 5.11 -16.98 -1.82
C ASP A 102 4.72 -15.82 -0.89
N LEU A 103 3.56 -15.92 -0.22
CA LEU A 103 3.04 -14.83 0.61
C LEU A 103 4.00 -14.46 1.74
N VAL A 104 4.70 -15.43 2.34
CA VAL A 104 5.67 -15.18 3.42
C VAL A 104 6.80 -14.28 2.93
N GLY A 105 7.37 -14.59 1.76
CA GLY A 105 8.41 -13.81 1.10
C GLY A 105 7.94 -12.41 0.71
N VAL A 106 6.73 -12.30 0.14
CA VAL A 106 6.10 -11.02 -0.17
C VAL A 106 5.94 -10.16 1.09
N ARG A 107 5.35 -10.71 2.15
CA ARG A 107 5.13 -9.99 3.41
C ARG A 107 6.43 -9.56 4.07
N ARG A 108 7.42 -10.45 4.15
CA ARG A 108 8.73 -10.13 4.73
C ARG A 108 9.37 -8.91 4.05
N ILE A 109 9.43 -8.91 2.72
CA ILE A 109 10.03 -7.80 1.95
C ILE A 109 9.29 -6.49 2.22
N LEU A 110 7.95 -6.50 2.17
CA LEU A 110 7.16 -5.28 2.34
C LEU A 110 7.17 -4.78 3.79
N LEU A 111 7.09 -5.67 4.77
CA LEU A 111 7.10 -5.32 6.19
C LEU A 111 8.47 -4.81 6.63
N ASP A 112 9.57 -5.38 6.15
CA ASP A 112 10.94 -4.88 6.42
C ASP A 112 11.10 -3.40 5.99
N ILE A 113 10.35 -2.99 4.97
CA ILE A 113 10.26 -1.58 4.52
C ILE A 113 9.28 -0.80 5.39
N GLN A 114 8.01 -1.22 5.43
CA GLN A 114 6.92 -0.43 6.00
C GLN A 114 6.98 -0.29 7.53
N LEU A 115 7.53 -1.26 8.26
CA LEU A 115 7.61 -1.18 9.73
C LEU A 115 8.40 0.05 10.22
N ARG A 116 9.26 0.63 9.37
CA ARG A 116 10.00 1.86 9.70
C ARG A 116 9.12 3.10 9.78
N ILE A 117 8.10 3.24 8.93
CA ILE A 117 7.15 4.38 8.97
C ILE A 117 6.02 4.14 9.99
N LEU A 118 5.82 2.89 10.45
CA LEU A 118 4.77 2.57 11.43
C LEU A 118 5.16 2.90 12.89
N LYS A 119 6.12 3.80 13.09
CA LYS A 119 6.48 4.33 14.41
C LYS A 119 5.58 5.53 14.78
N PRO A 120 5.29 5.73 16.07
CA PRO A 120 4.46 6.85 16.54
C PRO A 120 4.79 8.22 15.93
N GLU A 121 6.06 8.55 15.81
CA GLU A 121 6.53 9.84 15.31
C GLU A 121 6.21 10.12 13.83
N TYR A 122 5.83 9.09 13.06
CA TYR A 122 5.51 9.18 11.63
C TYR A 122 4.03 8.96 11.31
N ILE A 123 3.20 8.78 12.34
CA ILE A 123 1.78 8.49 12.19
C ILE A 123 0.96 9.72 12.61
N LEU A 124 0.18 10.25 11.68
CA LEU A 124 -0.81 11.28 11.96
C LEU A 124 -2.15 10.62 12.28
N ILE A 125 -2.72 10.95 13.44
CA ILE A 125 -4.10 10.61 13.78
C ILE A 125 -4.85 11.92 14.00
N PRO A 126 -5.64 12.39 13.03
CA PRO A 126 -6.44 13.59 13.22
C PRO A 126 -7.57 13.32 14.22
N PRO A 127 -8.08 14.36 14.90
CA PRO A 127 -9.38 14.26 15.57
C PRO A 127 -10.47 13.92 14.55
N GLU A 128 -11.50 13.20 15.01
CA GLU A 128 -12.69 12.87 14.22
C GLU A 128 -13.93 13.13 15.10
N GLU A 129 -14.42 14.36 15.05
CA GLU A 129 -15.65 14.79 15.73
C GLU A 129 -16.84 14.78 14.76
N GLU A 130 -18.06 14.89 15.31
CA GLU A 130 -19.26 14.96 14.49
C GLU A 130 -19.22 16.18 13.56
N GLY A 131 -19.38 15.95 12.27
CA GLY A 131 -19.31 17.00 11.25
C GLY A 131 -17.95 17.14 10.56
N ASP A 132 -16.90 16.46 11.04
CA ASP A 132 -15.58 16.50 10.41
C ASP A 132 -15.53 15.80 9.06
N LEU A 133 -14.77 16.38 8.12
CA LEU A 133 -14.47 15.83 6.81
C LEU A 133 -12.97 15.58 6.68
N LEU A 134 -12.59 14.30 6.59
CA LEU A 134 -11.22 13.89 6.32
C LEU A 134 -10.99 13.77 4.81
N LEU A 135 -10.05 14.55 4.29
CA LEU A 135 -9.59 14.50 2.90
C LEU A 135 -8.12 14.09 2.85
N TRP A 136 -7.79 13.10 2.02
CA TRP A 136 -6.42 12.64 1.87
C TRP A 136 -6.09 12.28 0.42
N ASP A 137 -4.82 12.39 0.07
CA ASP A 137 -4.29 12.03 -1.23
C ASP A 137 -3.85 10.56 -1.24
N ASN A 138 -4.64 9.69 -1.88
CA ASN A 138 -4.31 8.26 -2.02
C ASN A 138 -3.01 8.01 -2.81
N TRP A 139 -2.48 9.01 -3.54
CA TRP A 139 -1.17 8.88 -4.23
C TRP A 139 0.01 8.95 -3.27
N ALA A 140 -0.13 9.68 -2.16
CA ALA A 140 0.98 9.98 -1.26
C ALA A 140 0.78 9.47 0.16
N THR A 141 -0.41 8.95 0.48
CA THR A 141 -0.75 8.51 1.84
C THR A 141 -1.28 7.08 1.86
N MET A 142 -0.99 6.40 2.96
CA MET A 142 -1.71 5.20 3.36
C MET A 142 -2.38 5.46 4.70
N HIS A 143 -3.47 4.75 4.93
CA HIS A 143 -4.21 4.84 6.17
C HIS A 143 -4.68 3.46 6.62
N SER A 144 -5.04 3.38 7.89
CA SER A 144 -5.69 2.22 8.47
C SER A 144 -6.83 2.69 9.37
N ARG A 145 -7.43 1.78 10.13
CA ARG A 145 -8.41 2.10 11.17
C ARG A 145 -7.91 1.57 12.50
N VAL A 146 -7.99 2.38 13.55
CA VAL A 146 -7.86 1.91 14.92
C VAL A 146 -9.09 1.09 15.25
N ASP A 147 -8.91 -0.04 15.92
CA ASP A 147 -10.02 -0.90 16.33
C ASP A 147 -11.10 -0.14 17.10
N TYR A 148 -12.36 -0.50 16.81
CA TYR A 148 -13.54 0.06 17.46
C TYR A 148 -14.41 -1.09 18.01
N PRO A 149 -14.11 -1.58 19.23
CA PRO A 149 -14.86 -2.67 19.84
C PRO A 149 -16.35 -2.35 20.03
N ALA A 150 -17.21 -3.37 19.90
CA ALA A 150 -18.67 -3.22 19.96
C ALA A 150 -19.20 -2.52 21.24
N ARG A 151 -18.46 -2.59 22.35
CA ARG A 151 -18.78 -1.88 23.61
C ARG A 151 -18.85 -0.36 23.50
N TYR A 152 -18.29 0.23 22.43
CA TYR A 152 -18.34 1.68 22.19
C TYR A 152 -19.62 2.13 21.47
N GLY A 153 -20.50 1.21 21.08
CA GLY A 153 -21.74 1.52 20.35
C GLY A 153 -21.55 1.53 18.83
N PRO A 154 -22.50 2.09 18.07
CA PRO A 154 -22.38 2.24 16.62
C PRO A 154 -21.48 3.43 16.23
N LYS A 155 -20.64 3.24 15.20
CA LYS A 155 -19.92 4.33 14.50
C LYS A 155 -20.31 4.29 13.02
N LEU A 156 -20.81 5.39 12.49
CA LEU A 156 -21.16 5.54 11.07
C LEU A 156 -20.23 6.56 10.41
N CYS A 157 -19.70 6.22 9.24
CA CYS A 157 -18.92 7.12 8.40
C CYS A 157 -19.41 7.01 6.95
N HIS A 158 -19.45 8.12 6.24
CA HIS A 158 -19.70 8.14 4.80
C HIS A 158 -18.36 8.35 4.07
N GLN A 159 -18.08 7.51 3.08
CA GLN A 159 -16.87 7.60 2.27
C GLN A 159 -17.23 7.86 0.81
N ALA A 160 -16.59 8.86 0.22
CA ALA A 160 -16.63 9.15 -1.21
C ALA A 160 -15.20 9.18 -1.75
N GLY A 161 -15.00 8.66 -2.96
CA GLY A 161 -13.72 8.67 -3.66
C GLY A 161 -13.84 9.40 -5.00
N THR A 162 -12.78 10.12 -5.38
CA THR A 162 -12.64 10.73 -6.70
C THR A 162 -11.75 9.85 -7.57
N ASN A 163 -12.14 9.63 -8.83
CA ASN A 163 -11.33 8.87 -9.77
C ASN A 163 -10.18 9.74 -10.31
N ALA A 164 -8.98 9.18 -10.34
CA ALA A 164 -7.85 9.80 -11.02
C ALA A 164 -8.04 9.71 -12.54
N LYS A 165 -7.63 10.76 -13.27
CA LYS A 165 -7.58 10.75 -14.75
C LYS A 165 -6.36 9.99 -15.29
N THR A 166 -5.36 9.77 -14.44
CA THR A 166 -4.07 9.17 -14.79
C THR A 166 -3.85 7.89 -14.00
N VAL A 167 -3.12 6.96 -14.60
CA VAL A 167 -2.67 5.74 -13.94
C VAL A 167 -1.36 6.00 -13.19
N PRO A 168 -1.04 5.24 -12.12
CA PRO A 168 0.25 5.34 -11.46
C PRO A 168 1.43 5.12 -12.42
N VAL A 169 2.40 6.04 -12.38
CA VAL A 169 3.66 5.97 -13.13
C VAL A 169 4.82 5.86 -12.16
N GLY A 170 5.74 4.94 -12.43
CA GLY A 170 6.95 4.76 -11.64
C GLY A 170 8.14 5.56 -12.18
N PRO A 171 9.24 5.63 -11.41
CA PRO A 171 10.45 6.36 -11.84
C PRO A 171 11.18 5.71 -13.02
N ALA A 172 11.24 4.38 -13.04
CA ALA A 172 11.70 3.64 -14.21
C ALA A 172 10.55 3.36 -15.17
N ALA A 173 10.87 3.15 -16.45
CA ALA A 173 9.92 2.61 -17.41
C ALA A 173 9.42 1.25 -16.90
N ALA A 174 8.20 1.24 -16.35
CA ALA A 174 7.53 0.01 -15.99
C ALA A 174 7.23 -0.78 -17.29
N PRO A 175 7.15 -2.12 -17.23
CA PRO A 175 6.47 -2.86 -18.26
C PRO A 175 5.07 -2.24 -18.47
N VAL A 176 4.65 -2.05 -19.72
CA VAL A 176 3.28 -1.66 -20.00
C VAL A 176 2.38 -2.79 -19.50
N PHE A 177 1.51 -2.52 -18.54
CA PHE A 177 0.62 -3.49 -17.89
C PHE A 177 -0.77 -3.48 -18.51
#